data_AF-A0A8T0R0I5-F1
#
_entry.id   AF-A0A8T0R0I5-F1
#
_cell.length_a   1.000
_cell.length_b   1.000
_cell.length_c   1.000
_cell.angle_alpha   90.00
_cell.angle_beta   90.00
_cell.angle_gamma   90.00
#
_symmetry.space_group_name_H-M   'P 1'
#
loop_
_entity.id
_entity.type
_entity.pdbx_description
1 polymer ?
#
loop_
_entity_poly.entity_id
_entity_poly.type
_entity_poly.pdbx_seq_one_letter_code
_entity_poly.pdbx_strand_id
1 'polypeptide(L)'
;MCPCGIKVATQLIGQRAILNSPSYPCMRARARSSTIVDRAETTSDRAARRGAMAKKNGATMNLLHRRRRRLKTALCLVLGPVMLAAFLCLHLRTLGLFSPASRCAGETAAVDDLVRRLRSFATFDPLRDPREPAAGAWFVSALNDTAEPEGEARHLVLPSAASAGRVLCVRAPPGVDATYALAWRDALPRGAALLPGLAFVSESPYDYNNLWHGLTELAPFVSWHARGGCRAAPARWALFQRGAARTRMSGWLTLLAEAATGAEMVVETFLDRAGPVCFEEAVVFRRQMQGLSRERLRGAFDLMRCKARARCGVVDVQPRAGNGSRGGAAGSSAVRVTILFRRGARAFKDESAVRRVFEKECARVAGCAVTTAHTDNLTFCDQVRLLSATDVLITPHGAQVTNMVFMDRNSSVMEFYPLGWRQRAGGGQFVFRWMADRAGMRHEGSWWDPDDEPCPDSPDILSCYKSRQIGHDEAYFAEWAARVFAAAKERKMGGAGGAPPVERLREAAACNCI
;
A
#
# COMPACT_ATOMS: atom_id res chain seq x y z
N MET A 1 33.91 30.03 37.50
CA MET A 1 34.48 29.33 36.33
C MET A 1 33.61 28.12 36.02
N CYS A 2 32.92 28.17 34.88
CA CYS A 2 32.29 27.04 34.15
C CYS A 2 33.32 26.49 33.13
N PRO A 3 33.07 25.44 32.30
CA PRO A 3 31.85 24.60 32.11
C PRO A 3 32.22 23.07 32.10
N CYS A 4 31.43 22.04 31.77
CA CYS A 4 30.30 21.84 30.85
C CYS A 4 29.62 20.50 31.19
N GLY A 5 28.29 20.49 31.36
CA GLY A 5 27.48 19.27 31.52
C GLY A 5 26.72 18.96 30.24
N ILE A 6 26.88 17.75 29.71
CA ILE A 6 26.16 17.26 28.53
C ILE A 6 24.85 16.60 28.99
N LYS A 7 23.72 17.20 28.60
CA LYS A 7 22.39 16.58 28.66
C LYS A 7 22.23 15.62 27.48
N VAL A 8 22.06 14.33 27.76
CA VAL A 8 21.59 13.34 26.77
C VAL A 8 20.06 13.40 26.77
N ALA A 9 19.47 13.79 25.65
CA ALA A 9 18.03 13.80 25.44
C ALA A 9 17.53 12.38 25.15
N THR A 10 16.89 11.78 26.14
CA THR A 10 16.11 10.55 26.02
C THR A 10 14.78 10.88 25.34
N GLN A 11 14.58 10.48 24.09
CA GLN A 11 13.28 10.59 23.40
C GLN A 11 12.54 9.25 23.47
N LEU A 12 11.92 9.03 24.63
CA LEU A 12 10.79 8.13 24.84
C LEU A 12 9.52 9.01 24.81
N ILE A 13 8.56 8.68 23.95
CA ILE A 13 7.09 8.74 24.17
C ILE A 13 6.42 8.35 22.84
N GLY A 14 5.50 7.40 22.90
CA GLY A 14 4.64 7.08 21.76
C GLY A 14 3.99 5.68 21.72
N GLN A 15 4.19 4.81 22.72
CA GLN A 15 3.44 3.55 22.84
C GLN A 15 3.19 3.19 24.31
N ARG A 16 2.32 3.96 24.97
CA ARG A 16 1.65 3.56 26.22
C ARG A 16 0.23 4.12 26.22
N ALA A 17 -0.69 3.33 25.70
CA ALA A 17 -2.06 3.25 26.18
C ALA A 17 -2.64 1.93 25.66
N ILE A 18 -3.57 1.36 26.44
CA ILE A 18 -4.34 0.14 26.18
C ILE A 18 -3.63 -1.14 26.65
N LEU A 19 -3.73 -1.41 27.96
CA LEU A 19 -3.97 -2.76 28.50
C LEU A 19 -4.72 -2.65 29.85
N ASN A 20 -5.79 -3.46 29.96
CA ASN A 20 -6.46 -4.06 31.15
C ASN A 20 -7.80 -3.50 31.68
N SER A 21 -8.88 -4.19 31.25
CA SER A 21 -10.15 -4.77 31.84
C SER A 21 -10.49 -4.63 33.35
N PRO A 22 -11.64 -5.14 33.94
CA PRO A 22 -12.78 -5.95 33.42
C PRO A 22 -14.23 -5.62 33.96
N SER A 23 -15.23 -6.43 33.54
CA SER A 23 -16.44 -6.89 34.29
C SER A 23 -17.85 -6.36 33.91
N TYR A 24 -18.78 -7.30 33.66
CA TYR A 24 -20.26 -7.16 33.61
C TYR A 24 -20.88 -7.11 35.04
N PRO A 25 -22.14 -6.65 35.24
CA PRO A 25 -23.31 -7.55 35.22
C PRO A 25 -24.63 -6.98 34.62
N CYS A 26 -25.68 -7.81 34.66
CA CYS A 26 -26.97 -7.86 33.95
C CYS A 26 -28.13 -6.92 34.37
N MET A 27 -29.20 -6.99 33.53
CA MET A 27 -30.64 -6.65 33.69
C MET A 27 -31.05 -5.19 33.36
N ARG A 28 -32.17 -4.88 32.68
CA ARG A 28 -33.48 -5.56 32.55
C ARG A 28 -34.26 -5.03 31.32
N ALA A 29 -35.16 -5.85 30.81
CA ALA A 29 -36.05 -5.62 29.68
C ALA A 29 -37.25 -4.68 29.96
N ARG A 30 -37.82 -4.09 28.89
CA ARG A 30 -39.28 -3.99 28.75
C ARG A 30 -39.71 -3.88 27.28
N ALA A 31 -40.61 -4.79 26.91
CA ALA A 31 -41.33 -4.87 25.65
C ALA A 31 -42.73 -4.21 25.76
N ARG A 32 -43.31 -3.85 24.61
CA ARG A 32 -44.72 -3.94 24.16
C ARG A 32 -44.81 -3.18 22.82
N SER A 33 -45.04 -3.81 21.66
CA SER A 33 -46.19 -4.57 21.14
C SER A 33 -47.36 -3.69 20.68
N SER A 34 -47.67 -3.76 19.37
CA SER A 34 -48.99 -3.87 18.70
C SER A 34 -48.87 -3.32 17.25
N THR A 35 -48.91 -4.10 16.16
CA THR A 35 -49.95 -4.96 15.50
C THR A 35 -50.83 -4.24 14.45
N ILE A 36 -50.80 -4.83 13.23
CA ILE A 36 -51.92 -5.09 12.27
C ILE A 36 -52.41 -3.81 11.51
N VAL A 37 -52.69 -3.75 10.19
CA VAL A 37 -53.45 -4.62 9.25
C VAL A 37 -53.03 -4.39 7.79
N ASP A 38 -53.17 -5.48 7.03
CA ASP A 38 -53.22 -5.69 5.56
C ASP A 38 -53.97 -4.68 4.67
N ARG A 39 -53.68 -4.81 3.36
CA ARG A 39 -54.60 -5.14 2.22
C ARG A 39 -54.20 -4.34 0.97
N ALA A 40 -53.53 -4.88 -0.05
CA ALA A 40 -53.89 -5.89 -1.05
C ALA A 40 -54.89 -5.42 -2.13
N GLU A 41 -54.58 -5.86 -3.37
CA GLU A 41 -55.41 -5.94 -4.61
C GLU A 41 -55.51 -4.71 -5.53
N THR A 42 -55.59 -4.79 -6.87
CA THR A 42 -54.97 -5.59 -7.96
C THR A 42 -55.64 -5.17 -9.29
N THR A 43 -54.84 -5.00 -10.36
CA THR A 43 -55.04 -5.41 -11.78
C THR A 43 -56.15 -4.88 -12.72
N SER A 44 -55.73 -4.81 -14.02
CA SER A 44 -56.47 -5.17 -15.28
C SER A 44 -57.25 -4.03 -15.98
N ASP A 45 -57.39 -3.85 -17.31
CA ASP A 45 -56.78 -4.37 -18.56
C ASP A 45 -57.32 -3.56 -19.79
N ARG A 46 -56.54 -3.60 -20.90
CA ARG A 46 -56.89 -3.65 -22.36
C ARG A 46 -57.74 -2.61 -23.18
N ALA A 47 -57.10 -2.23 -24.32
CA ALA A 47 -57.56 -2.28 -25.75
C ALA A 47 -58.59 -1.23 -26.28
N ALA A 48 -58.69 -0.78 -27.56
CA ALA A 48 -58.03 -1.00 -28.86
C ALA A 48 -58.61 -0.07 -30.00
N ARG A 49 -57.88 0.05 -31.15
CA ARG A 49 -58.29 0.27 -32.58
C ARG A 49 -58.84 1.65 -33.06
N ARG A 50 -58.82 2.09 -34.35
CA ARG A 50 -58.03 1.96 -35.62
C ARG A 50 -58.82 2.66 -36.77
N GLY A 51 -58.14 3.41 -37.68
CA GLY A 51 -58.48 3.65 -39.12
C GLY A 51 -59.46 4.79 -39.51
N ALA A 52 -59.60 5.29 -40.76
CA ALA A 52 -58.77 5.40 -41.99
C ALA A 52 -59.55 6.17 -43.11
N MET A 53 -58.86 6.98 -43.94
CA MET A 53 -59.03 7.27 -45.40
C MET A 53 -60.24 8.02 -46.08
N ALA A 54 -59.89 9.14 -46.75
CA ALA A 54 -59.88 9.42 -48.22
C ALA A 54 -61.03 10.13 -49.02
N LYS A 55 -60.58 10.79 -50.12
CA LYS A 55 -61.23 11.32 -51.38
C LYS A 55 -61.80 12.77 -51.35
N LYS A 56 -61.76 13.63 -52.41
CA LYS A 56 -61.28 13.60 -53.82
C LYS A 56 -61.26 15.04 -54.42
N ASN A 57 -60.41 15.23 -55.43
CA ASN A 57 -60.02 16.35 -56.33
C ASN A 57 -61.03 17.42 -56.85
N GLY A 58 -60.49 18.60 -57.23
CA GLY A 58 -61.01 19.45 -58.31
C GLY A 58 -60.38 20.86 -58.44
N ALA A 59 -60.10 21.29 -59.68
CA ALA A 59 -59.90 22.68 -60.15
C ALA A 59 -58.47 23.31 -60.20
N THR A 60 -57.66 22.74 -61.09
CA THR A 60 -56.55 23.36 -61.83
C THR A 60 -57.02 24.47 -62.78
N MET A 61 -57.28 25.68 -62.27
CA MET A 61 -57.36 26.88 -63.13
C MET A 61 -56.96 28.21 -62.46
N ASN A 62 -56.36 28.17 -61.26
CA ASN A 62 -55.93 29.35 -60.49
C ASN A 62 -54.40 29.45 -60.29
N LEU A 63 -53.61 28.57 -60.94
CA LEU A 63 -52.20 28.36 -60.56
C LEU A 63 -51.20 29.33 -61.22
N LEU A 64 -51.52 29.88 -62.41
CA LEU A 64 -50.57 30.73 -63.15
C LEU A 64 -50.59 32.20 -62.70
N HIS A 65 -51.75 32.73 -62.29
CA HIS A 65 -51.83 34.11 -61.78
C HIS A 65 -51.29 34.27 -60.34
N ARG A 66 -51.36 33.19 -59.54
CA ARG A 66 -50.85 33.15 -58.16
C ARG A 66 -49.32 32.98 -58.09
N ARG A 67 -48.71 32.31 -59.08
CA ARG A 67 -47.24 32.11 -59.16
C ARG A 67 -46.48 33.40 -59.46
N ARG A 68 -47.04 34.29 -60.30
CA ARG A 68 -46.38 35.56 -60.69
C ARG A 68 -46.37 36.62 -59.58
N ARG A 69 -47.39 36.63 -58.71
CA ARG A 69 -47.39 37.49 -57.48
C ARG A 69 -46.46 36.93 -56.40
N ARG A 70 -46.47 35.61 -56.13
CA ARG A 70 -45.58 35.00 -55.13
C ARG A 70 -44.10 35.10 -55.48
N LEU A 71 -43.73 35.07 -56.76
CA LEU A 71 -42.33 35.23 -57.18
C LEU A 71 -41.81 36.65 -56.91
N LYS A 72 -42.64 37.69 -57.11
CA LYS A 72 -42.26 39.08 -56.80
C LYS A 72 -42.17 39.34 -55.29
N THR A 73 -43.06 38.75 -54.49
CA THR A 73 -43.01 38.87 -53.02
C THR A 73 -41.84 38.08 -52.43
N ALA A 74 -41.52 36.90 -52.97
CA ALA A 74 -40.36 36.10 -52.54
C ALA A 74 -39.03 36.76 -52.93
N LEU A 75 -38.95 37.41 -54.10
CA LEU A 75 -37.74 38.12 -54.51
C LEU A 75 -37.46 39.32 -53.59
N CYS A 76 -38.48 40.12 -53.22
CA CYS A 76 -38.30 41.26 -52.32
C CYS A 76 -38.07 40.87 -50.85
N LEU A 77 -38.68 39.78 -50.36
CA LEU A 77 -38.50 39.32 -48.97
C LEU A 77 -37.19 38.56 -48.74
N VAL A 78 -36.52 38.08 -49.79
CA VAL A 78 -35.26 37.32 -49.66
C VAL A 78 -34.05 38.14 -50.11
N LEU A 79 -34.13 38.91 -51.22
CA LEU A 79 -32.98 39.74 -51.64
C LEU A 79 -32.70 40.89 -50.67
N GLY A 80 -33.74 41.51 -50.09
CA GLY A 80 -33.58 42.63 -49.17
C GLY A 80 -32.75 42.27 -47.93
N PRO A 81 -33.13 41.22 -47.18
CA PRO A 81 -32.37 40.76 -46.02
C PRO A 81 -30.99 40.21 -46.38
N VAL A 82 -30.84 39.54 -47.52
CA VAL A 82 -29.53 39.01 -47.96
C VAL A 82 -28.57 40.13 -48.36
N MET A 83 -29.05 41.16 -49.05
CA MET A 83 -28.23 42.33 -49.38
C MET A 83 -27.90 43.16 -48.14
N LEU A 84 -28.83 43.29 -47.19
CA LEU A 84 -28.58 43.95 -45.90
C LEU A 84 -27.58 43.16 -45.06
N ALA A 85 -27.67 41.82 -45.03
CA ALA A 85 -26.70 40.95 -44.37
C ALA A 85 -25.33 41.01 -45.04
N ALA A 86 -25.27 41.02 -46.37
CA ALA A 86 -24.01 41.18 -47.11
C ALA A 86 -23.38 42.56 -46.86
N PHE A 87 -24.19 43.62 -46.82
CA PHE A 87 -23.75 44.98 -46.52
C PHE A 87 -23.27 45.11 -45.07
N LEU A 88 -23.98 44.53 -44.10
CA LEU A 88 -23.55 44.43 -42.70
C LEU A 88 -22.27 43.62 -42.57
N CYS A 89 -22.14 42.48 -43.24
CA CYS A 89 -20.91 41.67 -43.24
C CYS A 89 -19.72 42.40 -43.88
N LEU A 90 -19.94 43.16 -44.96
CA LEU A 90 -18.90 43.99 -45.56
C LEU A 90 -18.52 45.13 -44.63
N HIS A 91 -19.49 45.81 -44.03
CA HIS A 91 -19.21 46.91 -43.09
C HIS A 91 -18.51 46.44 -41.82
N LEU A 92 -18.91 45.29 -41.27
CA LEU A 92 -18.25 44.66 -40.12
C LEU A 92 -16.82 44.19 -40.45
N ARG A 93 -16.55 43.82 -41.71
CA ARG A 93 -15.17 43.56 -42.21
C ARG A 93 -14.36 44.85 -42.35
N THR A 94 -14.94 45.93 -42.88
CA THR A 94 -14.23 47.23 -43.01
C THR A 94 -14.00 47.94 -41.67
N LEU A 95 -14.85 47.69 -40.66
CA LEU A 95 -14.71 48.21 -39.30
C LEU A 95 -13.73 47.38 -38.43
N GLY A 96 -13.05 46.37 -38.99
CA GLY A 96 -12.05 45.56 -38.28
C GLY A 96 -12.61 44.64 -37.17
N LEU A 97 -13.94 44.52 -37.05
CA LEU A 97 -14.61 43.73 -36.00
C LEU A 97 -14.49 42.20 -36.22
N PHE A 98 -14.05 41.78 -37.41
CA PHE A 98 -13.73 40.39 -37.77
C PHE A 98 -12.32 40.24 -38.36
N SER A 99 -11.30 40.79 -37.68
CA SER A 99 -9.95 40.22 -37.78
C SER A 99 -9.83 39.09 -36.76
N PRO A 100 -10.04 37.81 -37.12
CA PRO A 100 -9.83 36.70 -36.18
C PRO A 100 -8.36 36.63 -35.73
N ALA A 101 -7.42 37.10 -36.56
CA ALA A 101 -6.00 37.05 -36.27
C ALA A 101 -5.58 37.95 -35.08
N SER A 102 -6.17 39.15 -34.93
CA SER A 102 -5.74 40.09 -33.88
C SER A 102 -6.40 39.83 -32.52
N ARG A 103 -7.66 39.34 -32.50
CA ARG A 103 -8.31 38.90 -31.25
C ARG A 103 -7.70 37.61 -30.71
N CYS A 104 -7.43 36.62 -31.57
CA CYS A 104 -6.77 35.39 -31.14
C CYS A 104 -5.32 35.64 -30.70
N ALA A 105 -4.56 36.54 -31.36
CA ALA A 105 -3.19 36.87 -30.95
C ALA A 105 -3.12 37.60 -29.59
N GLY A 106 -4.09 38.47 -29.28
CA GLY A 106 -4.20 39.13 -27.98
C GLY A 106 -4.62 38.18 -26.85
N GLU A 107 -5.52 37.24 -27.15
CA GLU A 107 -5.96 36.21 -26.23
C GLU A 107 -4.84 35.19 -25.93
N THR A 108 -4.07 34.77 -26.95
CA THR A 108 -2.90 33.90 -26.74
C THR A 108 -1.81 34.58 -25.92
N ALA A 109 -1.53 35.87 -26.17
CA ALA A 109 -0.52 36.60 -25.40
C ALA A 109 -0.92 36.79 -23.92
N ALA A 110 -2.21 37.01 -23.65
CA ALA A 110 -2.74 37.09 -22.29
C ALA A 110 -2.70 35.74 -21.56
N VAL A 111 -3.03 34.65 -22.26
CA VAL A 111 -2.90 33.27 -21.75
C VAL A 111 -1.44 32.94 -21.47
N ASP A 112 -0.52 33.29 -22.37
CA ASP A 112 0.92 33.08 -22.18
C ASP A 112 1.48 33.89 -21.00
N ASP A 113 1.00 35.13 -20.80
CA ASP A 113 1.34 35.94 -19.62
C ASP A 113 0.83 35.30 -18.33
N LEU A 114 -0.41 34.82 -18.33
CA LEU A 114 -1.01 34.11 -17.20
C LEU A 114 -0.24 32.83 -16.88
N VAL A 115 0.04 31.98 -17.88
CA VAL A 115 0.83 30.75 -17.70
C VAL A 115 2.21 31.08 -17.16
N ARG A 116 2.89 32.09 -17.69
CA ARG A 116 4.20 32.52 -17.19
C ARG A 116 4.14 33.00 -15.74
N ARG A 117 3.10 33.73 -15.33
CA ARG A 117 2.88 34.13 -13.94
C ARG A 117 2.63 32.91 -13.05
N LEU A 118 1.77 32.00 -13.47
CA LEU A 118 1.50 30.74 -12.76
C LEU A 118 2.76 29.92 -12.55
N ARG A 119 3.64 29.84 -13.56
CA ARG A 119 4.96 29.20 -13.42
C ARG A 119 5.83 29.86 -12.35
N SER A 120 5.79 31.18 -12.23
CA SER A 120 6.57 31.92 -11.22
C SER A 120 6.04 31.75 -9.78
N PHE A 121 4.81 31.27 -9.61
CA PHE A 121 4.24 30.94 -8.30
C PHE A 121 4.62 29.57 -7.77
N ALA A 122 5.32 28.74 -8.56
CA ALA A 122 5.85 27.47 -8.09
C ALA A 122 7.09 27.68 -7.22
N THR A 123 6.86 28.02 -5.95
CA THR A 123 7.91 28.15 -4.93
C THR A 123 8.41 26.78 -4.52
N PHE A 124 9.74 26.61 -4.50
CA PHE A 124 10.38 25.38 -4.05
C PHE A 124 10.72 25.48 -2.57
N ASP A 125 10.05 24.65 -1.77
CA ASP A 125 10.26 24.51 -0.33
C ASP A 125 11.15 23.30 -0.03
N PRO A 126 11.96 23.33 1.04
CA PRO A 126 12.80 22.19 1.40
C PRO A 126 11.94 20.98 1.82
N LEU A 127 12.35 19.78 1.43
CA LEU A 127 11.70 18.52 1.84
C LEU A 127 12.06 18.09 3.27
N ARG A 128 13.03 18.77 3.90
CA ARG A 128 13.42 18.57 5.30
C ARG A 128 13.74 19.92 5.96
N ASP A 129 13.40 20.05 7.24
CA ASP A 129 13.93 21.09 8.11
C ASP A 129 14.90 20.45 9.13
N PRO A 130 16.16 20.91 9.23
CA PRO A 130 17.11 20.43 10.24
C PRO A 130 16.61 20.58 11.69
N ARG A 131 15.71 21.54 11.94
CA ARG A 131 15.10 21.80 13.25
C ARG A 131 13.96 20.82 13.58
N GLU A 132 13.42 20.15 12.59
CA GLU A 132 12.39 19.11 12.72
C GLU A 132 13.01 17.73 12.43
N PRO A 133 13.68 17.11 13.43
CA PRO A 133 14.44 15.89 13.21
C PRO A 133 13.54 14.67 12.92
N ALA A 134 12.24 14.77 13.18
CA ALA A 134 11.27 13.73 12.89
C ALA A 134 11.03 13.65 11.38
N ALA A 135 11.59 12.59 10.75
CA ALA A 135 11.36 12.32 9.33
C ALA A 135 9.86 12.27 9.01
N GLY A 136 9.49 12.83 7.87
CA GLY A 136 8.10 12.87 7.43
C GLY A 136 7.23 13.99 7.99
N ALA A 137 7.61 14.64 9.10
CA ALA A 137 6.86 15.80 9.62
C ALA A 137 6.92 17.00 8.67
N TRP A 138 8.09 17.22 8.05
CA TRP A 138 8.33 18.34 7.15
C TRP A 138 8.12 18.01 5.65
N PHE A 139 8.18 16.74 5.28
CA PHE A 139 8.18 16.30 3.89
C PHE A 139 6.85 16.65 3.20
N VAL A 140 6.82 17.58 2.24
CA VAL A 140 5.58 18.10 1.61
C VAL A 140 4.64 18.76 2.65
N SER A 141 5.19 19.46 3.64
CA SER A 141 4.46 20.03 4.79
C SER A 141 3.39 21.07 4.46
N ALA A 142 3.38 21.63 3.24
CA ALA A 142 2.35 22.57 2.78
C ALA A 142 0.95 21.95 2.72
N LEU A 143 0.84 20.61 2.78
CA LEU A 143 -0.42 19.88 2.76
C LEU A 143 -0.58 19.02 4.02
N ASN A 144 -1.82 18.86 4.47
CA ASN A 144 -2.18 17.93 5.55
C ASN A 144 -2.52 16.56 5.00
N ASP A 145 -2.09 15.51 5.69
CA ASP A 145 -2.43 14.13 5.31
C ASP A 145 -3.92 13.85 5.50
N THR A 146 -4.44 12.95 4.68
CA THR A 146 -5.75 12.32 4.86
C THR A 146 -5.56 10.89 5.38
N ALA A 147 -6.60 10.32 6.00
CA ALA A 147 -6.64 8.91 6.41
C ALA A 147 -7.95 8.27 5.96
N GLU A 148 -8.44 8.68 4.78
CA GLU A 148 -9.71 8.22 4.21
C GLU A 148 -9.48 7.03 3.28
N PRO A 149 -10.30 5.97 3.34
CA PRO A 149 -11.35 5.74 4.35
C PRO A 149 -10.74 5.40 5.71
N GLU A 150 -11.55 5.49 6.77
CA GLU A 150 -11.11 5.22 8.15
C GLU A 150 -10.24 3.95 8.28
N GLY A 151 -9.17 4.10 9.06
CA GLY A 151 -8.21 3.04 9.30
C GLY A 151 -7.18 2.86 8.18
N GLU A 152 -7.16 3.71 7.15
CA GLU A 152 -6.08 3.75 6.15
C GLU A 152 -4.83 4.47 6.67
N ALA A 153 -3.68 4.12 6.10
CA ALA A 153 -2.44 4.85 6.37
C ALA A 153 -2.56 6.32 5.93
N ARG A 154 -1.93 7.22 6.70
CA ARG A 154 -1.92 8.67 6.41
C ARG A 154 -1.20 8.94 5.10
N HIS A 155 -1.89 9.58 4.17
CA HIS A 155 -1.38 9.83 2.82
C HIS A 155 -1.87 11.15 2.21
N LEU A 156 -1.14 11.57 1.18
CA LEU A 156 -1.56 12.62 0.24
C LEU A 156 -1.81 11.99 -1.13
N VAL A 157 -2.84 12.47 -1.83
CA VAL A 157 -3.05 12.18 -3.26
C VAL A 157 -2.92 13.49 -4.01
N LEU A 158 -2.17 13.47 -5.11
CA LEU A 158 -1.89 14.63 -5.96
C LEU A 158 -2.07 14.24 -7.43
N PRO A 159 -2.69 15.10 -8.25
CA PRO A 159 -3.42 16.31 -7.86
C PRO A 159 -4.68 16.00 -7.04
N SER A 160 -5.13 16.94 -6.20
CA SER A 160 -6.36 16.80 -5.43
C SER A 160 -6.99 18.16 -5.12
N ALA A 161 -8.19 18.16 -4.53
CA ALA A 161 -8.83 19.38 -4.03
C ALA A 161 -7.95 20.12 -3.01
N ALA A 162 -7.26 19.39 -2.13
CA ALA A 162 -6.35 19.97 -1.14
C ALA A 162 -5.14 20.68 -1.80
N SER A 163 -4.67 20.18 -2.95
CA SER A 163 -3.65 20.85 -3.74
C SER A 163 -4.21 21.84 -4.76
N ALA A 164 -5.52 22.13 -4.77
CA ALA A 164 -6.18 22.94 -5.80
C ALA A 164 -5.85 22.48 -7.24
N GLY A 165 -5.80 21.15 -7.45
CA GLY A 165 -5.50 20.53 -8.74
C GLY A 165 -4.01 20.57 -9.13
N ARG A 166 -3.11 20.98 -8.24
CA ARG A 166 -1.67 21.06 -8.51
C ARG A 166 -0.99 19.69 -8.34
N VAL A 167 -0.03 19.42 -9.21
CA VAL A 167 0.86 18.24 -9.18
C VAL A 167 2.06 18.47 -8.27
N LEU A 168 2.70 17.38 -7.83
CA LEU A 168 3.94 17.42 -7.08
C LEU A 168 5.14 17.53 -8.02
N CYS A 169 5.95 18.58 -7.85
CA CYS A 169 7.26 18.73 -8.48
C CYS A 169 8.36 18.60 -7.44
N VAL A 170 9.40 17.84 -7.73
CA VAL A 170 10.54 17.61 -6.85
C VAL A 170 11.84 17.93 -7.57
N ARG A 171 12.76 18.59 -6.86
CA ARG A 171 14.13 18.79 -7.29
C ARG A 171 15.05 18.17 -6.25
N ALA A 172 15.72 17.08 -6.61
CA ALA A 172 16.56 16.31 -5.70
C ALA A 172 17.94 16.01 -6.31
N PRO A 173 18.83 17.02 -6.44
CA PRO A 173 20.17 16.82 -6.97
C PRO A 173 21.02 15.99 -5.99
N PRO A 174 22.00 15.22 -6.48
CA PRO A 174 22.97 14.55 -5.62
C PRO A 174 23.71 15.54 -4.72
N GLY A 175 23.82 15.21 -3.42
CA GLY A 175 24.56 16.02 -2.45
C GLY A 175 23.92 17.36 -2.07
N VAL A 176 22.71 17.65 -2.56
CA VAL A 176 21.95 18.86 -2.23
C VAL A 176 20.63 18.45 -1.56
N ASP A 177 20.18 19.24 -0.59
CA ASP A 177 18.88 19.02 0.05
C ASP A 177 17.76 19.11 -1.00
N ALA A 178 16.91 18.08 -1.03
CA ALA A 178 15.83 18.05 -1.99
C ALA A 178 14.75 19.09 -1.63
N THR A 179 14.12 19.63 -2.66
CA THR A 179 13.04 20.63 -2.54
C THR A 179 11.83 20.17 -3.33
N TYR A 180 10.65 20.68 -2.99
CA TYR A 180 9.40 20.39 -3.68
C TYR A 180 8.60 21.66 -3.95
N ALA A 181 7.76 21.61 -4.97
CA ALA A 181 6.78 22.64 -5.30
C ALA A 181 5.46 21.99 -5.71
N LEU A 182 4.37 22.74 -5.57
CA LEU A 182 3.06 22.39 -6.15
C LEU A 182 2.81 23.28 -7.36
N ALA A 183 2.58 22.69 -8.53
CA ALA A 183 2.37 23.43 -9.77
C ALA A 183 1.15 22.92 -10.55
N TRP A 184 0.50 23.79 -11.33
CA TRP A 184 -0.54 23.35 -12.26
C TRP A 184 0.10 22.61 -13.44
N ARG A 185 -0.57 21.56 -13.92
CA ARG A 185 -0.11 20.73 -15.05
C ARG A 185 0.24 21.57 -16.29
N ASP A 186 -0.54 22.61 -16.57
CA ASP A 186 -0.33 23.45 -17.76
C ASP A 186 0.66 24.62 -17.52
N ALA A 187 1.12 24.77 -16.27
CA ALA A 187 2.03 25.83 -15.84
C ALA A 187 3.17 25.28 -14.96
N LEU A 188 3.83 24.21 -15.42
CA LEU A 188 4.96 23.60 -14.72
C LEU A 188 6.19 24.51 -14.66
N PRO A 189 7.05 24.37 -13.62
CA PRO A 189 8.30 25.10 -13.52
C PRO A 189 9.17 24.97 -14.78
N ARG A 190 9.99 25.98 -15.07
CA ARG A 190 10.85 25.95 -16.26
C ARG A 190 11.82 24.77 -16.20
N GLY A 191 11.95 24.08 -17.34
CA GLY A 191 12.81 22.89 -17.46
C GLY A 191 12.30 21.67 -16.71
N ALA A 192 11.07 21.70 -16.18
CA ALA A 192 10.50 20.55 -15.50
C ALA A 192 10.11 19.44 -16.48
N ALA A 193 10.37 18.19 -16.08
CA ALA A 193 9.87 17.01 -16.78
C ALA A 193 8.57 16.54 -16.12
N LEU A 194 7.47 16.47 -16.86
CA LEU A 194 6.25 15.83 -16.40
C LEU A 194 6.34 14.32 -16.68
N LEU A 195 6.29 13.51 -15.63
CA LEU A 195 6.35 12.06 -15.73
C LEU A 195 4.93 11.47 -15.66
N PRO A 196 4.48 10.73 -16.69
CA PRO A 196 3.09 10.30 -16.82
C PRO A 196 2.77 9.07 -15.95
N GLY A 197 1.53 8.95 -15.50
CA GLY A 197 1.05 7.86 -14.63
C GLY A 197 1.38 8.03 -13.14
N LEU A 198 0.91 7.08 -12.34
CA LEU A 198 0.95 7.11 -10.88
C LEU A 198 2.37 6.91 -10.32
N ALA A 199 2.83 7.84 -9.50
CA ALA A 199 4.05 7.74 -8.71
C ALA A 199 3.73 7.39 -7.25
N PHE A 200 4.42 6.39 -6.71
CA PHE A 200 4.45 6.11 -5.28
C PHE A 200 5.62 6.85 -4.63
N VAL A 201 5.33 7.80 -3.75
CA VAL A 201 6.34 8.67 -3.14
C VAL A 201 6.46 8.35 -1.65
N SER A 202 7.61 7.84 -1.24
CA SER A 202 7.87 7.37 0.12
C SER A 202 8.89 8.27 0.81
N GLU A 203 8.64 8.66 2.05
CA GLU A 203 9.62 9.29 2.94
C GLU A 203 9.81 8.46 4.21
N SER A 204 11.05 8.08 4.49
CA SER A 204 11.39 7.22 5.62
C SER A 204 12.46 7.81 6.55
N PRO A 205 12.35 7.63 7.88
CA PRO A 205 13.47 7.88 8.79
C PRO A 205 14.61 6.87 8.64
N TYR A 206 14.35 5.72 8.01
CA TYR A 206 15.23 4.56 7.92
C TYR A 206 15.70 4.30 6.49
N ASP A 207 16.71 3.45 6.33
CA ASP A 207 17.16 3.02 5.01
C ASP A 207 16.22 1.97 4.41
N TYR A 208 16.14 1.95 3.08
CA TYR A 208 15.32 0.99 2.32
C TYR A 208 16.04 -0.36 2.07
N ASN A 209 17.25 -0.58 2.60
CA ASN A 209 17.97 -1.84 2.43
C ASN A 209 17.56 -2.85 3.52
N ASN A 210 17.28 -2.38 4.73
CA ASN A 210 16.76 -3.21 5.81
C ASN A 210 15.33 -3.68 5.50
N LEU A 211 15.13 -5.00 5.50
CA LEU A 211 13.86 -5.63 5.12
C LEU A 211 12.69 -5.17 5.99
N TRP A 212 12.88 -5.05 7.31
CA TRP A 212 11.82 -4.58 8.21
C TRP A 212 11.46 -3.13 7.92
N HIS A 213 12.47 -2.24 7.81
CA HIS A 213 12.24 -0.83 7.55
C HIS A 213 11.51 -0.62 6.22
N GLY A 214 12.00 -1.21 5.14
CA GLY A 214 11.33 -1.08 3.85
C GLY A 214 9.96 -1.77 3.80
N LEU A 215 9.72 -2.86 4.54
CA LEU A 215 8.36 -3.44 4.65
C LEU A 215 7.39 -2.46 5.31
N THR A 216 7.84 -1.71 6.33
CA THR A 216 6.99 -0.69 6.97
C THR A 216 6.67 0.50 6.06
N GLU A 217 7.48 0.74 5.03
CA GLU A 217 7.17 1.71 3.97
C GLU A 217 6.29 1.11 2.87
N LEU A 218 6.46 -0.18 2.55
CA LEU A 218 5.71 -0.86 1.50
C LEU A 218 4.26 -1.16 1.90
N ALA A 219 4.00 -1.53 3.17
CA ALA A 219 2.67 -1.92 3.63
C ALA A 219 1.56 -0.86 3.41
N PRO A 220 1.80 0.45 3.68
CA PRO A 220 0.87 1.51 3.32
C PRO A 220 0.48 1.54 1.84
N PHE A 221 1.46 1.40 0.93
CA PHE A 221 1.20 1.39 -0.51
C PHE A 221 0.40 0.16 -0.92
N VAL A 222 0.70 -1.01 -0.38
CA VAL A 222 -0.06 -2.23 -0.70
C VAL A 222 -1.49 -2.14 -0.17
N SER A 223 -1.70 -1.60 1.04
CA SER A 223 -3.05 -1.32 1.57
C SER A 223 -3.83 -0.38 0.64
N TRP A 224 -3.19 0.72 0.22
CA TRP A 224 -3.78 1.71 -0.69
C TRP A 224 -4.06 1.16 -2.09
N HIS A 225 -3.19 0.30 -2.60
CA HIS A 225 -3.37 -0.37 -3.88
C HIS A 225 -4.52 -1.38 -3.81
N ALA A 226 -4.57 -2.16 -2.73
CA ALA A 226 -5.61 -3.16 -2.50
C ALA A 226 -7.01 -2.54 -2.47
N ARG A 227 -7.21 -1.43 -1.75
CA ARG A 227 -8.52 -0.74 -1.64
C ARG A 227 -9.07 -0.19 -2.97
N GLY A 228 -8.19 0.00 -3.95
CA GLY A 228 -8.56 0.48 -5.28
C GLY A 228 -8.88 -0.67 -6.24
N GLY A 229 -9.10 -1.89 -5.73
CA GLY A 229 -9.20 -3.10 -6.53
C GLY A 229 -7.94 -3.41 -7.35
N CYS A 230 -6.75 -2.96 -6.89
CA CYS A 230 -5.46 -3.07 -7.59
C CYS A 230 -5.43 -2.53 -9.02
N ARG A 231 -6.36 -1.63 -9.38
CA ARG A 231 -6.44 -1.09 -10.73
C ARG A 231 -5.28 -0.15 -11.04
N ALA A 232 -4.80 0.55 -10.03
CA ALA A 232 -3.75 1.55 -10.15
C ALA A 232 -2.38 0.94 -9.81
N ALA A 233 -1.71 0.42 -10.84
CA ALA A 233 -0.31 0.01 -10.73
C ALA A 233 0.60 1.26 -10.77
N PRO A 234 1.62 1.35 -9.91
CA PRO A 234 2.55 2.46 -9.95
C PRO A 234 3.41 2.39 -11.21
N ALA A 235 3.51 3.51 -11.93
CA ALA A 235 4.44 3.65 -13.05
C ALA A 235 5.88 3.87 -12.56
N ARG A 236 6.06 4.33 -11.32
CA ARG A 236 7.36 4.54 -10.66
C ARG A 236 7.24 4.75 -9.16
N TRP A 237 8.40 4.67 -8.52
CA TRP A 237 8.61 4.93 -7.11
C TRP A 237 9.61 6.07 -6.94
N ALA A 238 9.31 7.03 -6.07
CA ALA A 238 10.24 8.06 -5.65
C ALA A 238 10.52 7.87 -4.15
N LEU A 239 11.75 7.45 -3.84
CA LEU A 239 12.12 7.06 -2.49
C LEU A 239 12.96 8.16 -1.84
N PHE A 240 12.57 8.57 -0.64
CA PHE A 240 13.27 9.56 0.16
C PHE A 240 13.58 9.00 1.54
N GLN A 241 14.77 9.33 2.04
CA GLN A 241 15.15 9.07 3.41
C GLN A 241 15.62 10.37 4.04
N ARG A 242 14.86 10.87 5.01
CA ARG A 242 15.13 12.15 5.68
C ARG A 242 15.26 13.28 4.65
N GLY A 243 14.34 13.30 3.68
CA GLY A 243 14.32 14.28 2.59
C GLY A 243 15.37 14.08 1.49
N ALA A 244 16.32 13.15 1.62
CA ALA A 244 17.29 12.85 0.57
C ALA A 244 16.79 11.74 -0.35
N ALA A 245 16.87 11.95 -1.67
CA ALA A 245 16.48 10.94 -2.64
C ALA A 245 17.33 9.66 -2.53
N ARG A 246 16.69 8.53 -2.82
CA ARG A 246 17.28 7.19 -2.82
C ARG A 246 17.04 6.54 -4.17
N THR A 247 18.08 5.92 -4.69
CA THR A 247 18.08 5.34 -6.04
C THR A 247 17.65 3.88 -6.06
N ARG A 248 17.51 3.25 -4.88
CA ARG A 248 17.17 1.84 -4.76
C ARG A 248 16.53 1.48 -3.43
N MET A 249 15.90 0.32 -3.45
CA MET A 249 15.43 -0.45 -2.30
C MET A 249 16.15 -1.81 -2.30
N SER A 250 16.09 -2.58 -1.21
CA SER A 250 16.64 -3.95 -1.22
C SER A 250 15.98 -4.79 -2.32
N GLY A 251 16.74 -5.65 -2.99
CA GLY A 251 16.20 -6.51 -4.05
C GLY A 251 15.07 -7.42 -3.58
N TRP A 252 15.08 -7.84 -2.31
CA TRP A 252 14.00 -8.61 -1.72
C TRP A 252 12.69 -7.81 -1.68
N LEU A 253 12.75 -6.55 -1.24
CA LEU A 253 11.58 -5.69 -1.14
C LEU A 253 11.10 -5.23 -2.52
N THR A 254 12.02 -5.04 -3.47
CA THR A 254 11.71 -4.81 -4.89
C THR A 254 10.85 -5.95 -5.44
N LEU A 255 11.29 -7.20 -5.28
CA LEU A 255 10.52 -8.37 -5.75
C LEU A 255 9.17 -8.50 -5.04
N LEU A 256 9.09 -8.14 -3.76
CA LEU A 256 7.83 -8.14 -3.01
C LEU A 256 6.87 -7.05 -3.52
N ALA A 257 7.37 -5.84 -3.77
CA ALA A 257 6.58 -4.74 -4.30
C ALA A 257 6.05 -5.06 -5.70
N GLU A 258 6.90 -5.66 -6.56
CA GLU A 258 6.49 -6.11 -7.88
C GLU A 258 5.44 -7.21 -7.83
N ALA A 259 5.60 -8.19 -6.94
CA ALA A 259 4.59 -9.22 -6.74
C ALA A 259 3.26 -8.59 -6.30
N ALA A 260 3.29 -7.75 -5.27
CA ALA A 260 2.09 -7.17 -4.66
C ALA A 260 1.32 -6.23 -5.59
N THR A 261 2.03 -5.46 -6.44
CA THR A 261 1.43 -4.46 -7.33
C THR A 261 1.24 -4.95 -8.76
N GLY A 262 1.89 -6.05 -9.16
CA GLY A 262 1.88 -6.55 -10.53
C GLY A 262 2.66 -5.70 -11.54
N ALA A 263 3.46 -4.74 -11.08
CA ALA A 263 4.25 -3.84 -11.93
C ALA A 263 5.72 -3.83 -11.53
N GLU A 264 6.61 -3.58 -12.50
CA GLU A 264 8.02 -3.40 -12.25
C GLU A 264 8.27 -2.20 -11.31
N MET A 265 9.14 -2.38 -10.31
CA MET A 265 9.49 -1.31 -9.40
C MET A 265 10.59 -0.42 -10.00
N VAL A 266 10.17 0.54 -10.82
CA VAL A 266 11.08 1.55 -11.38
C VAL A 266 11.28 2.69 -10.39
N VAL A 267 12.50 2.86 -9.87
CA VAL A 267 12.84 3.94 -8.92
C VAL A 267 13.36 5.18 -9.66
N GLU A 268 12.73 6.33 -9.44
CA GLU A 268 13.20 7.62 -9.95
C GLU A 268 14.47 8.04 -9.20
N THR A 269 15.59 8.13 -9.93
CA THR A 269 16.91 8.41 -9.35
C THR A 269 17.22 9.90 -9.26
N PHE A 270 16.54 10.73 -10.06
CA PHE A 270 16.77 12.18 -10.20
C PHE A 270 18.18 12.58 -10.68
N LEU A 271 19.08 11.63 -10.98
CA LEU A 271 20.49 11.89 -11.29
C LEU A 271 20.68 12.62 -12.63
N ASP A 272 19.89 12.25 -13.64
CA ASP A 272 20.08 12.71 -15.02
C ASP A 272 19.21 13.93 -15.38
N ARG A 273 18.75 14.68 -14.37
CA ARG A 273 17.75 15.73 -14.54
C ARG A 273 18.32 17.10 -14.18
N ALA A 274 18.47 17.96 -15.19
CA ALA A 274 18.87 19.35 -14.99
C ALA A 274 17.77 20.21 -14.31
N GLY A 275 16.50 19.82 -14.48
CA GLY A 275 15.34 20.51 -13.94
C GLY A 275 14.51 19.66 -12.97
N PRO A 276 13.47 20.24 -12.37
CA PRO A 276 12.56 19.52 -11.49
C PRO A 276 11.81 18.39 -12.20
N VAL A 277 11.47 17.34 -11.46
CA VAL A 277 10.62 16.25 -11.92
C VAL A 277 9.23 16.43 -11.33
N CYS A 278 8.21 16.53 -12.17
CA CYS A 278 6.82 16.62 -11.76
C CYS A 278 6.09 15.32 -12.05
N PHE A 279 5.28 14.83 -11.12
CA PHE A 279 4.51 13.59 -11.29
C PHE A 279 3.10 13.92 -11.75
N GLU A 280 2.63 13.30 -12.84
CA GLU A 280 1.25 13.47 -13.31
C GLU A 280 0.23 13.10 -12.22
N GLU A 281 0.49 11.99 -11.54
CA GLU A 281 -0.23 11.55 -10.35
C GLU A 281 0.77 11.07 -9.30
N ALA A 282 0.51 11.36 -8.02
CA ALA A 282 1.32 10.90 -6.91
C ALA A 282 0.48 10.52 -5.70
N VAL A 283 0.85 9.41 -5.06
CA VAL A 283 0.41 9.06 -3.71
C VAL A 283 1.62 9.13 -2.80
N VAL A 284 1.55 9.98 -1.77
CA VAL A 284 2.66 10.24 -0.85
C VAL A 284 2.38 9.60 0.50
N PHE A 285 3.27 8.71 0.93
CA PHE A 285 3.32 8.22 2.31
C PHE A 285 4.59 8.74 2.97
N ARG A 286 4.41 9.58 3.99
CA ARG A 286 5.50 10.20 4.76
C ARG A 286 5.44 9.87 6.24
N ARG A 287 4.50 9.03 6.67
CA ARG A 287 4.25 8.70 8.09
C ARG A 287 4.29 7.20 8.35
N GLN A 288 4.99 6.44 7.50
CA GLN A 288 5.05 4.98 7.54
C GLN A 288 3.63 4.39 7.70
N MET A 289 3.42 3.49 8.66
CA MET A 289 2.13 2.86 8.95
C MET A 289 1.18 3.70 9.84
N GLN A 290 1.44 4.99 10.09
CA GLN A 290 0.55 5.79 10.95
C GLN A 290 -0.86 5.89 10.34
N GLY A 291 -1.89 5.66 11.17
CA GLY A 291 -3.30 5.66 10.74
C GLY A 291 -3.78 4.28 10.27
N LEU A 292 -2.87 3.40 9.86
CA LEU A 292 -3.22 2.08 9.36
C LEU A 292 -3.75 1.19 10.50
N SER A 293 -5.01 0.80 10.38
CA SER A 293 -5.68 -0.12 11.29
C SER A 293 -5.03 -1.51 11.20
N ARG A 294 -5.19 -2.29 12.29
CA ARG A 294 -4.70 -3.67 12.32
C ARG A 294 -5.32 -4.53 11.23
N GLU A 295 -6.60 -4.32 10.92
CA GLU A 295 -7.32 -5.06 9.88
C GLU A 295 -6.74 -4.78 8.49
N ARG A 296 -6.57 -3.50 8.13
CA ARG A 296 -5.98 -3.14 6.83
C ARG A 296 -4.53 -3.57 6.70
N LEU A 297 -3.73 -3.41 7.76
CA LEU A 297 -2.34 -3.89 7.75
C LEU A 297 -2.27 -5.40 7.56
N ARG A 298 -3.15 -6.16 8.23
CA ARG A 298 -3.24 -7.60 8.04
C ARG A 298 -3.60 -7.92 6.59
N GLY A 299 -4.62 -7.28 6.04
CA GLY A 299 -5.03 -7.44 4.63
C GLY A 299 -3.90 -7.13 3.65
N ALA A 300 -3.10 -6.09 3.90
CA ALA A 300 -1.92 -5.79 3.09
C ALA A 300 -0.87 -6.92 3.15
N PHE A 301 -0.60 -7.46 4.34
CA PHE A 301 0.30 -8.62 4.48
C PHE A 301 -0.27 -9.88 3.83
N ASP A 302 -1.57 -10.12 3.88
CA ASP A 302 -2.17 -11.27 3.20
C ASP A 302 -2.09 -11.14 1.67
N LEU A 303 -2.32 -9.94 1.13
CA LEU A 303 -2.17 -9.66 -0.29
C LEU A 303 -0.71 -9.85 -0.73
N MET A 304 0.26 -9.30 0.01
CA MET A 304 1.69 -9.53 -0.23
C MET A 304 2.04 -11.01 -0.23
N ARG A 305 1.58 -11.76 0.78
CA ARG A 305 1.78 -13.21 0.92
C ARG A 305 1.24 -13.94 -0.29
N CYS A 306 -0.03 -13.74 -0.63
CA CYS A 306 -0.64 -14.44 -1.75
C CYS A 306 0.06 -14.10 -3.08
N LYS A 307 0.27 -12.82 -3.37
CA LYS A 307 0.89 -12.40 -4.63
C LYS A 307 2.32 -12.92 -4.77
N ALA A 308 3.09 -12.94 -3.68
CA ALA A 308 4.42 -13.55 -3.66
C ALA A 308 4.37 -15.05 -3.94
N ARG A 309 3.45 -15.79 -3.30
CA ARG A 309 3.22 -17.22 -3.56
C ARG A 309 2.88 -17.49 -5.02
N ALA A 310 1.94 -16.73 -5.57
CA ALA A 310 1.52 -16.83 -6.96
C ALA A 310 2.70 -16.57 -7.92
N ARG A 311 3.46 -15.49 -7.70
CA ARG A 311 4.67 -15.18 -8.51
C ARG A 311 5.70 -16.31 -8.47
N CYS A 312 5.86 -16.95 -7.32
CA CYS A 312 6.86 -18.00 -7.11
C CYS A 312 6.38 -19.41 -7.47
N GLY A 313 5.17 -19.55 -8.03
CA GLY A 313 4.61 -20.85 -8.38
C GLY A 313 4.36 -21.74 -7.17
N VAL A 314 4.16 -21.14 -5.99
CA VAL A 314 3.67 -21.88 -4.82
C VAL A 314 2.20 -22.12 -5.06
N VAL A 315 1.90 -23.26 -5.66
CA VAL A 315 0.53 -23.71 -5.88
C VAL A 315 -0.08 -23.89 -4.48
N ASP A 316 -1.01 -23.02 -4.09
CA ASP A 316 -1.96 -23.42 -3.06
C ASP A 316 -2.54 -24.74 -3.58
N VAL A 317 -2.44 -25.80 -2.79
CA VAL A 317 -3.23 -27.00 -3.04
C VAL A 317 -4.66 -26.49 -3.17
N GLN A 318 -5.16 -26.38 -4.40
CA GLN A 318 -6.56 -26.06 -4.64
C GLN A 318 -7.34 -27.00 -3.72
N PRO A 319 -8.24 -26.50 -2.86
CA PRO A 319 -9.23 -27.39 -2.29
C PRO A 319 -10.06 -27.84 -3.48
N ARG A 320 -9.79 -29.05 -3.98
CA ARG A 320 -10.58 -29.68 -5.04
C ARG A 320 -12.05 -29.51 -4.65
N ALA A 321 -12.76 -28.67 -5.39
CA ALA A 321 -14.20 -28.71 -5.45
C ALA A 321 -14.56 -30.16 -5.83
N GLY A 322 -15.52 -30.71 -5.09
CA GLY A 322 -15.67 -32.14 -4.91
C GLY A 322 -15.64 -32.98 -6.18
N ASN A 323 -15.07 -34.17 -6.06
CA ASN A 323 -15.84 -35.35 -6.39
C ASN A 323 -15.39 -36.52 -5.51
N GLY A 324 -16.38 -37.17 -4.90
CA GLY A 324 -16.17 -38.31 -4.04
C GLY A 324 -15.58 -39.47 -4.83
N SER A 325 -14.37 -39.87 -4.48
CA SER A 325 -13.87 -41.20 -4.74
C SER A 325 -12.84 -41.54 -3.66
N ARG A 326 -13.21 -42.50 -2.81
CA ARG A 326 -12.37 -43.13 -1.81
C ARG A 326 -11.04 -43.56 -2.45
N GLY A 327 -9.95 -42.91 -2.04
CA GLY A 327 -8.59 -43.22 -2.48
C GLY A 327 -7.60 -42.30 -1.79
N GLY A 328 -6.99 -42.80 -0.72
CA GLY A 328 -6.01 -42.18 0.20
C GLY A 328 -5.39 -40.82 -0.16
N ALA A 329 -5.71 -39.81 0.66
CA ALA A 329 -4.79 -38.75 1.02
C ALA A 329 -5.17 -38.22 2.40
N ALA A 330 -4.52 -38.73 3.45
CA ALA A 330 -4.51 -38.08 4.75
C ALA A 330 -3.87 -36.69 4.55
N GLY A 331 -4.69 -35.63 4.46
CA GLY A 331 -4.21 -34.25 4.45
C GLY A 331 -3.41 -34.02 5.73
N SER A 332 -2.10 -33.83 5.61
CA SER A 332 -1.17 -34.17 6.69
C SER A 332 -1.41 -33.32 7.94
N SER A 333 -1.80 -33.97 9.03
CA SER A 333 -1.78 -33.40 10.39
C SER A 333 -0.34 -33.14 10.89
N ALA A 334 0.65 -33.26 10.01
CA ALA A 334 2.07 -33.07 10.22
C ALA A 334 2.39 -31.63 10.62
N VAL A 335 3.19 -31.44 11.68
CA VAL A 335 3.70 -30.11 12.06
C VAL A 335 4.99 -29.85 11.29
N ARG A 336 5.04 -28.78 10.50
CA ARG A 336 6.22 -28.42 9.71
C ARG A 336 6.99 -27.32 10.44
N VAL A 337 8.17 -27.68 10.93
CA VAL A 337 9.05 -26.79 11.68
C VAL A 337 10.19 -26.34 10.76
N THR A 338 10.48 -25.05 10.74
CA THR A 338 11.62 -24.50 10.02
C THR A 338 12.56 -23.81 10.99
N ILE A 339 13.82 -24.22 10.99
CA ILE A 339 14.91 -23.50 11.65
C ILE A 339 15.62 -22.67 10.60
N LEU A 340 15.43 -21.35 10.67
CA LEU A 340 16.04 -20.41 9.75
C LEU A 340 17.29 -19.80 10.39
N PHE A 341 18.44 -20.34 9.99
CA PHE A 341 19.75 -19.89 10.40
C PHE A 341 20.19 -18.65 9.60
N ARG A 342 21.25 -18.01 10.11
CA ARG A 342 21.89 -16.82 9.53
C ARG A 342 23.39 -16.90 9.80
N ARG A 343 24.19 -16.22 8.99
CA ARG A 343 25.64 -16.10 9.23
C ARG A 343 26.01 -14.82 9.99
N GLY A 344 27.18 -14.87 10.62
CA GLY A 344 27.81 -13.72 11.28
C GLY A 344 27.05 -13.25 12.53
N ALA A 345 26.80 -11.94 12.59
CA ALA A 345 26.12 -11.31 13.72
C ALA A 345 24.79 -12.01 14.03
N ARG A 346 24.58 -12.41 15.29
CA ARG A 346 23.40 -13.13 15.80
C ARG A 346 23.23 -14.55 15.26
N ALA A 347 24.21 -15.14 14.60
CA ALA A 347 24.19 -16.57 14.31
C ALA A 347 24.24 -17.38 15.61
N PHE A 348 23.73 -18.61 15.61
CA PHE A 348 23.98 -19.52 16.73
C PHE A 348 25.44 -19.97 16.71
N LYS A 349 26.07 -20.07 17.89
CA LYS A 349 27.46 -20.56 18.06
C LYS A 349 27.59 -22.02 17.63
N ASP A 350 26.58 -22.85 17.94
CA ASP A 350 26.52 -24.26 17.54
C ASP A 350 25.15 -24.57 16.93
N GLU A 351 25.01 -24.31 15.62
CA GLU A 351 23.79 -24.64 14.87
C GLU A 351 23.48 -26.15 14.88
N SER A 352 24.51 -26.99 14.99
CA SER A 352 24.33 -28.45 14.99
C SER A 352 23.64 -28.92 16.27
N ALA A 353 24.02 -28.37 17.43
CA ALA A 353 23.38 -28.63 18.71
C ALA A 353 21.94 -28.12 18.70
N VAL A 354 21.73 -26.88 18.28
CA VAL A 354 20.40 -26.29 18.17
C VAL A 354 19.48 -27.16 17.29
N ARG A 355 19.95 -27.59 16.12
CA ARG A 355 19.22 -28.50 15.23
C ARG A 355 18.86 -29.81 15.93
N ARG A 356 19.82 -30.47 16.60
CA ARG A 356 19.59 -31.76 17.28
C ARG A 356 18.48 -31.66 18.33
N VAL A 357 18.43 -30.57 19.10
CA VAL A 357 17.39 -30.37 20.13
C VAL A 357 16.00 -30.32 19.49
N PHE A 358 15.82 -29.47 18.48
CA PHE A 358 14.51 -29.32 17.83
C PHE A 358 14.09 -30.55 17.03
N GLU A 359 15.03 -31.26 16.38
CA GLU A 359 14.75 -32.55 15.72
C GLU A 359 14.28 -33.61 16.71
N LYS A 360 14.96 -33.71 17.86
CA LYS A 360 14.60 -34.64 18.94
C LYS A 360 13.20 -34.37 19.50
N GLU A 361 12.86 -33.12 19.75
CA GLU A 361 11.52 -32.76 20.24
C GLU A 361 10.43 -32.89 19.17
N CYS A 362 10.75 -32.57 17.92
CA CYS A 362 9.84 -32.78 16.79
C CYS A 362 9.53 -34.27 16.60
N ALA A 363 10.52 -35.17 16.75
CA ALA A 363 10.31 -36.62 16.64
C ALA A 363 9.30 -37.19 17.67
N ARG A 364 9.02 -36.46 18.77
CA ARG A 364 8.00 -36.83 19.76
C ARG A 364 6.57 -36.45 19.34
N VAL A 365 6.42 -35.61 18.32
CA VAL A 365 5.12 -35.15 17.80
C VAL A 365 4.81 -35.88 16.50
N ALA A 366 3.71 -36.64 16.48
CA ALA A 366 3.33 -37.47 15.35
C ALA A 366 3.26 -36.68 14.02
N GLY A 367 4.09 -37.08 13.06
CA GLY A 367 4.17 -36.46 11.73
C GLY A 367 4.89 -35.11 11.72
N CYS A 368 5.55 -34.69 12.80
CA CYS A 368 6.35 -33.47 12.77
C CYS A 368 7.60 -33.66 11.89
N ALA A 369 7.94 -32.63 11.12
CA ALA A 369 9.14 -32.61 10.27
C ALA A 369 9.89 -31.29 10.46
N VAL A 370 11.21 -31.37 10.66
CA VAL A 370 12.11 -30.21 10.74
C VAL A 370 12.79 -30.00 9.39
N THR A 371 12.82 -28.75 8.94
CA THR A 371 13.65 -28.28 7.83
C THR A 371 14.59 -27.21 8.34
N THR A 372 15.87 -27.28 7.98
CA THR A 372 16.83 -26.21 8.27
C THR A 372 17.23 -25.49 7.00
N ALA A 373 17.42 -24.18 7.10
CA ALA A 373 17.86 -23.37 5.98
C ALA A 373 18.68 -22.18 6.47
N HIS A 374 19.49 -21.60 5.60
CA HIS A 374 20.17 -20.32 5.85
C HIS A 374 19.56 -19.26 4.96
N THR A 375 19.13 -18.14 5.54
CA THR A 375 18.49 -17.06 4.78
C THR A 375 19.37 -16.60 3.60
N ASP A 376 20.68 -16.47 3.84
CA ASP A 376 21.66 -15.96 2.85
C ASP A 376 21.84 -16.89 1.64
N ASN A 377 21.38 -18.14 1.71
CA ASN A 377 21.45 -19.12 0.62
C ASN A 377 20.16 -19.20 -0.20
N LEU A 378 19.10 -18.51 0.22
CA LEU A 378 17.77 -18.65 -0.38
C LEU A 378 17.49 -17.47 -1.31
N THR A 379 17.08 -17.77 -2.54
CA THR A 379 16.48 -16.76 -3.40
C THR A 379 15.15 -16.28 -2.80
N PHE A 380 14.61 -15.17 -3.29
CA PHE A 380 13.29 -14.69 -2.87
C PHE A 380 12.22 -15.79 -2.96
N CYS A 381 12.15 -16.52 -4.08
CA CYS A 381 11.15 -17.57 -4.24
C CYS A 381 11.43 -18.84 -3.41
N ASP A 382 12.68 -19.13 -3.08
CA ASP A 382 12.98 -20.21 -2.14
C ASP A 382 12.53 -19.86 -0.72
N GLN A 383 12.68 -18.58 -0.31
CA GLN A 383 12.14 -18.09 0.96
C GLN A 383 10.60 -18.16 0.98
N VAL A 384 9.95 -17.74 -0.10
CA VAL A 384 8.48 -17.83 -0.23
C VAL A 384 8.02 -19.29 -0.13
N ARG A 385 8.64 -20.22 -0.87
CA ARG A 385 8.32 -21.66 -0.84
C ARG A 385 8.52 -22.26 0.55
N LEU A 386 9.68 -22.02 1.15
CA LEU A 386 10.04 -22.55 2.46
C LEU A 386 9.02 -22.09 3.51
N LEU A 387 8.78 -20.77 3.60
CA LEU A 387 7.94 -20.21 4.66
C LEU A 387 6.45 -20.44 4.43
N SER A 388 6.01 -20.59 3.19
CA SER A 388 4.64 -21.07 2.89
C SER A 388 4.43 -22.50 3.36
N ALA A 389 5.51 -23.27 3.57
CA ALA A 389 5.47 -24.61 4.12
C ALA A 389 5.78 -24.67 5.62
N THR A 390 5.84 -23.53 6.32
CA THR A 390 6.25 -23.47 7.74
C THR A 390 5.05 -23.22 8.66
N ASP A 391 4.86 -24.13 9.62
CA ASP A 391 3.87 -23.96 10.71
C ASP A 391 4.53 -23.34 11.96
N VAL A 392 5.81 -23.67 12.22
CA VAL A 392 6.61 -23.09 13.32
C VAL A 392 7.96 -22.61 12.77
N LEU A 393 8.24 -21.32 12.87
CA LEU A 393 9.53 -20.71 12.51
C LEU A 393 10.38 -20.50 13.76
N ILE A 394 11.59 -21.04 13.74
CA ILE A 394 12.62 -20.87 14.77
C ILE A 394 13.73 -20.06 14.14
N THR A 395 14.04 -18.88 14.67
CA THR A 395 15.02 -17.99 14.03
C THR A 395 15.71 -17.06 15.03
N PRO A 396 17.01 -16.77 14.84
CA PRO A 396 17.64 -15.62 15.46
C PRO A 396 16.96 -14.31 15.07
N HIS A 397 16.95 -13.35 16.00
CA HIS A 397 16.44 -12.01 15.79
C HIS A 397 17.19 -11.29 14.66
N GLY A 398 16.47 -10.57 13.81
CA GLY A 398 17.04 -9.65 12.82
C GLY A 398 16.15 -9.42 11.61
N ALA A 399 16.56 -8.51 10.72
CA ALA A 399 15.75 -8.10 9.57
C ALA A 399 15.28 -9.26 8.68
N GLN A 400 15.99 -10.39 8.64
CA GLN A 400 15.56 -11.57 7.88
C GLN A 400 14.26 -12.20 8.40
N VAL A 401 13.92 -11.97 9.68
CA VAL A 401 12.69 -12.46 10.30
C VAL A 401 11.45 -11.83 9.64
N THR A 402 11.60 -10.72 8.93
CA THR A 402 10.56 -10.11 8.07
C THR A 402 9.98 -11.10 7.06
N ASN A 403 10.74 -12.12 6.65
CA ASN A 403 10.27 -13.16 5.74
C ASN A 403 9.05 -13.92 6.28
N MET A 404 8.79 -13.89 7.59
CA MET A 404 7.59 -14.49 8.20
C MET A 404 6.28 -14.05 7.54
N VAL A 405 6.26 -12.91 6.83
CA VAL A 405 5.09 -12.46 6.06
C VAL A 405 4.57 -13.54 5.10
N PHE A 406 5.44 -14.45 4.63
CA PHE A 406 5.08 -15.55 3.73
C PHE A 406 4.46 -16.77 4.42
N MET A 407 4.53 -16.86 5.75
CA MET A 407 3.94 -17.95 6.51
C MET A 407 2.42 -17.82 6.57
N ASP A 408 1.72 -18.94 6.70
CA ASP A 408 0.26 -18.92 6.91
C ASP A 408 -0.11 -18.14 8.17
N ARG A 409 -1.33 -17.60 8.17
CA ARG A 409 -1.94 -17.13 9.42
C ARG A 409 -1.95 -18.29 10.41
N ASN A 410 -1.97 -17.97 11.70
CA ASN A 410 -1.94 -18.97 12.75
C ASN A 410 -0.64 -19.81 12.81
N SER A 411 0.39 -19.52 12.02
CA SER A 411 1.72 -20.06 12.29
C SER A 411 2.34 -19.44 13.54
N SER A 412 3.40 -20.08 14.05
CA SER A 412 4.08 -19.73 15.29
C SER A 412 5.53 -19.32 15.03
N VAL A 413 6.04 -18.34 15.79
CA VAL A 413 7.42 -17.85 15.70
C VAL A 413 8.10 -17.97 17.06
N MET A 414 9.28 -18.60 17.10
CA MET A 414 10.18 -18.69 18.25
C MET A 414 11.44 -17.88 17.92
N GLU A 415 11.71 -16.84 18.72
CA GLU A 415 12.75 -15.86 18.42
C GLU A 415 13.89 -15.88 19.44
N PHE A 416 15.13 -15.84 18.94
CA PHE A 416 16.34 -15.98 19.76
C PHE A 416 17.23 -14.73 19.66
N TYR A 417 17.80 -14.30 20.77
CA TYR A 417 18.61 -13.08 20.87
C TYR A 417 19.94 -13.38 21.54
N PRO A 418 21.04 -12.71 21.14
CA PRO A 418 22.28 -12.80 21.89
C PRO A 418 22.16 -11.99 23.20
N LEU A 419 23.16 -12.15 24.06
CA LEU A 419 23.26 -11.44 25.33
C LEU A 419 23.08 -9.93 25.16
N GLY A 420 22.55 -9.27 26.19
CA GLY A 420 22.45 -7.82 26.30
C GLY A 420 21.30 -7.17 25.50
N TRP A 421 20.66 -7.89 24.58
CA TRP A 421 19.53 -7.36 23.81
C TRP A 421 18.35 -6.96 24.67
N ARG A 422 17.98 -7.79 25.65
CA ARG A 422 16.83 -7.54 26.53
C ARG A 422 16.94 -6.19 27.24
N GLN A 423 18.14 -5.86 27.68
CA GLN A 423 18.44 -4.65 28.47
C GLN A 423 18.71 -3.43 27.58
N ARG A 424 19.29 -3.60 26.38
CA ARG A 424 19.84 -2.50 25.58
C ARG A 424 19.06 -2.15 24.31
N ALA A 425 18.28 -3.08 23.74
CA ALA A 425 17.68 -2.88 22.41
C ALA A 425 16.38 -2.04 22.42
N GLY A 426 15.89 -1.62 23.58
CA GLY A 426 14.67 -0.81 23.71
C GLY A 426 13.47 -1.49 23.04
N GLY A 427 12.65 -0.72 22.31
CA GLY A 427 11.50 -1.25 21.57
C GLY A 427 11.88 -2.16 20.39
N GLY A 428 13.12 -2.07 19.89
CA GLY A 428 13.60 -2.84 18.74
C GLY A 428 13.53 -4.36 18.95
N GLN A 429 13.60 -4.82 20.19
CA GLN A 429 13.46 -6.25 20.49
C GLN A 429 12.05 -6.79 20.25
N PHE A 430 11.01 -5.96 20.18
CA PHE A 430 9.61 -6.42 20.06
C PHE A 430 9.06 -6.32 18.63
N VAL A 431 9.85 -5.87 17.65
CA VAL A 431 9.35 -5.58 16.30
C VAL A 431 8.76 -6.81 15.62
N PHE A 432 9.37 -7.99 15.77
CA PHE A 432 8.89 -9.23 15.15
C PHE A 432 7.75 -9.88 15.93
N ARG A 433 7.67 -9.66 17.25
CA ARG A 433 6.45 -9.93 18.02
C ARG A 433 5.26 -9.12 17.50
N TRP A 434 5.44 -7.83 17.26
CA TRP A 434 4.37 -6.99 16.69
C TRP A 434 4.05 -7.41 15.26
N MET A 435 5.04 -7.75 14.45
CA MET A 435 4.84 -8.21 13.10
C MET A 435 4.03 -9.51 13.05
N ALA A 436 4.38 -10.49 13.89
CA ALA A 436 3.65 -11.76 13.99
C ALA A 436 2.17 -11.50 14.31
N ASP A 437 1.87 -10.72 15.35
CA ASP A 437 0.49 -10.35 15.72
C ASP A 437 -0.26 -9.66 14.57
N ARG A 438 0.38 -8.68 13.93
CA ARG A 438 -0.21 -7.92 12.80
C ARG A 438 -0.47 -8.82 11.59
N ALA A 439 0.40 -9.78 11.31
CA ALA A 439 0.24 -10.75 10.23
C ALA A 439 -0.69 -11.93 10.57
N GLY A 440 -1.28 -11.95 11.77
CA GLY A 440 -2.21 -13.00 12.20
C GLY A 440 -1.53 -14.29 12.67
N MET A 441 -0.26 -14.20 13.05
CA MET A 441 0.55 -15.28 13.60
C MET A 441 0.70 -15.15 15.13
N ARG A 442 1.33 -16.15 15.75
CA ARG A 442 1.69 -16.17 17.16
C ARG A 442 3.19 -15.99 17.34
N HIS A 443 3.55 -15.16 18.30
CA HIS A 443 4.90 -15.08 18.81
C HIS A 443 4.97 -15.90 20.12
N GLU A 444 5.64 -17.05 20.09
CA GLU A 444 5.64 -18.06 21.17
C GLU A 444 6.59 -17.72 22.33
N GLY A 445 7.13 -16.50 22.31
CA GLY A 445 8.10 -16.00 23.28
C GLY A 445 9.45 -15.75 22.64
N SER A 446 10.33 -15.15 23.43
CA SER A 446 11.69 -14.82 23.04
C SER A 446 12.64 -15.47 24.04
N TRP A 447 13.74 -16.03 23.55
CA TRP A 447 14.85 -16.44 24.40
C TRP A 447 16.02 -15.48 24.22
N TRP A 448 16.52 -14.95 25.34
CA TRP A 448 17.71 -14.11 25.36
C TRP A 448 18.82 -14.91 26.00
N ASP A 449 19.92 -15.05 25.27
CA ASP A 449 21.10 -15.72 25.75
C ASP A 449 21.58 -15.10 27.08
N PRO A 450 21.57 -15.86 28.18
CA PRO A 450 22.05 -15.38 29.47
C PRO A 450 23.58 -15.41 29.54
N ASP A 451 24.24 -16.24 28.73
CA ASP A 451 25.62 -16.68 28.93
C ASP A 451 26.50 -16.35 27.71
N ASP A 452 27.10 -15.17 27.75
CA ASP A 452 28.18 -14.78 26.85
C ASP A 452 29.09 -13.75 27.54
N GLU A 453 30.24 -13.43 26.94
CA GLU A 453 31.04 -12.33 27.45
C GLU A 453 30.23 -11.02 27.42
N PRO A 454 30.32 -10.14 28.43
CA PRO A 454 29.69 -8.83 28.35
C PRO A 454 30.41 -7.95 27.32
N CYS A 455 29.67 -7.05 26.66
CA CYS A 455 30.32 -6.01 25.86
C CYS A 455 31.10 -5.04 26.76
N PRO A 456 32.28 -4.55 26.33
CA PRO A 456 32.99 -3.51 27.06
C PRO A 456 32.12 -2.25 27.15
N ASP A 457 32.28 -1.50 28.24
CA ASP A 457 31.57 -0.24 28.41
C ASP A 457 31.98 0.74 27.31
N SER A 458 31.01 1.05 26.44
CA SER A 458 31.20 1.88 25.26
C SER A 458 29.92 2.67 24.99
N PRO A 459 30.01 3.90 24.45
CA PRO A 459 28.86 4.63 23.95
C PRO A 459 28.06 3.86 22.88
N ASP A 460 28.72 2.95 22.14
CA ASP A 460 28.11 2.13 21.09
C ASP A 460 27.90 0.66 21.52
N ILE A 461 27.57 0.46 22.80
CA ILE A 461 27.41 -0.89 23.37
C ILE A 461 26.33 -1.71 22.66
N LEU A 462 25.32 -1.06 22.07
CA LEU A 462 24.27 -1.75 21.33
C LEU A 462 24.81 -2.41 20.05
N SER A 463 25.74 -1.77 19.33
CA SER A 463 26.33 -2.35 18.13
C SER A 463 27.21 -3.56 18.44
N CYS A 464 27.89 -3.55 19.60
CA CYS A 464 28.59 -4.72 20.11
C CYS A 464 27.61 -5.90 20.35
N TYR A 465 26.54 -5.71 21.12
CA TYR A 465 25.55 -6.78 21.36
C TYR A 465 24.81 -7.23 20.10
N LYS A 466 24.58 -6.33 19.13
CA LYS A 466 24.02 -6.67 17.82
C LYS A 466 24.93 -7.59 17.00
N SER A 467 26.23 -7.56 17.24
CA SER A 467 27.24 -8.31 16.50
C SER A 467 27.58 -9.66 17.13
N ARG A 468 27.17 -9.90 18.37
CA ARG A 468 27.41 -11.16 19.08
C ARG A 468 26.63 -12.33 18.50
N GLN A 469 27.15 -13.52 18.71
CA GLN A 469 26.49 -14.79 18.39
C GLN A 469 25.65 -15.26 19.57
N ILE A 470 24.78 -16.23 19.32
CA ILE A 470 23.79 -16.75 20.25
C ILE A 470 24.25 -18.13 20.73
N GLY A 471 24.35 -18.31 22.04
CA GLY A 471 24.55 -19.61 22.68
C GLY A 471 23.35 -20.56 22.53
N HIS A 472 23.40 -21.67 23.25
CA HIS A 472 22.29 -22.62 23.30
C HIS A 472 22.13 -23.17 24.71
N ASP A 473 20.88 -23.39 25.12
CA ASP A 473 20.51 -24.08 26.35
C ASP A 473 19.65 -25.27 25.95
N GLU A 474 20.23 -26.47 25.96
CA GLU A 474 19.54 -27.68 25.48
C GLU A 474 18.27 -27.98 26.29
N ALA A 475 18.31 -27.83 27.62
CA ALA A 475 17.18 -28.14 28.47
C ALA A 475 16.03 -27.14 28.25
N TYR A 476 16.33 -25.84 28.22
CA TYR A 476 15.33 -24.82 27.96
C TYR A 476 14.73 -24.96 26.55
N PHE A 477 15.58 -25.18 25.54
CA PHE A 477 15.14 -25.28 24.15
C PHE A 477 14.24 -26.51 23.97
N ALA A 478 14.57 -27.62 24.61
CA ALA A 478 13.77 -28.83 24.59
C ALA A 478 12.38 -28.62 25.21
N GLU A 479 12.31 -28.04 26.41
CA GLU A 479 11.03 -27.77 27.09
C GLU A 479 10.16 -26.80 26.29
N TRP A 480 10.76 -25.73 25.78
CA TRP A 480 10.05 -24.74 24.98
C TRP A 480 9.54 -25.33 23.67
N ALA A 481 10.37 -26.10 22.95
CA ALA A 481 10.00 -26.78 21.72
C ALA A 481 8.85 -27.77 21.93
N ALA A 482 8.93 -28.62 22.95
CA ALA A 482 7.89 -29.60 23.26
C ALA A 482 6.52 -28.92 23.45
N ARG A 483 6.47 -27.83 24.22
CA ARG A 483 5.26 -27.03 24.42
C ARG A 483 4.73 -26.44 23.11
N VAL A 484 5.60 -25.81 22.32
CA VAL A 484 5.18 -25.14 21.07
C VAL A 484 4.73 -26.13 20.02
N PHE A 485 5.45 -27.25 19.83
CA PHE A 485 5.13 -28.27 18.83
C PHE A 485 3.84 -29.02 19.18
N ALA A 486 3.62 -29.35 20.46
CA ALA A 486 2.36 -29.93 20.91
C ALA A 486 1.18 -28.98 20.64
N ALA A 487 1.32 -27.70 21.01
CA ALA A 487 0.26 -26.71 20.78
C ALA A 487 0.02 -26.47 19.27
N ALA A 488 1.07 -26.48 18.44
CA ALA A 488 0.93 -26.40 16.99
C ALA A 488 0.20 -27.62 16.41
N LYS A 489 0.50 -28.82 16.92
CA LYS A 489 -0.18 -30.07 16.54
C LYS A 489 -1.66 -30.04 16.89
N GLU A 490 -2.00 -29.65 18.12
CA GLU A 490 -3.37 -29.50 18.60
C GLU A 490 -4.17 -28.56 17.71
N ARG A 491 -3.60 -27.39 17.37
CA ARG A 491 -4.25 -26.43 16.47
C ARG A 491 -4.47 -26.98 15.08
N LYS A 492 -3.49 -27.72 14.52
CA LYS A 492 -3.66 -28.38 13.22
C LYS A 492 -4.76 -29.44 13.25
N MET A 493 -4.86 -30.21 14.33
CA MET A 493 -5.92 -31.21 14.51
C MET A 493 -7.30 -30.55 14.74
N GLY A 494 -7.36 -29.49 15.54
CA GLY A 494 -8.58 -28.71 15.78
C GLY A 494 -9.07 -27.96 14.55
N GLY A 495 -8.17 -27.47 13.70
CA GLY A 495 -8.48 -26.87 12.40
C GLY A 495 -8.86 -27.89 11.32
N ALA A 496 -8.41 -29.14 11.43
CA ALA A 496 -8.82 -30.24 10.55
C ALA A 496 -10.26 -30.72 10.79
N GLY A 497 -10.88 -30.33 11.92
CA GLY A 497 -12.32 -30.44 12.18
C GLY A 497 -13.19 -29.47 11.36
N GLY A 498 -12.56 -28.64 10.52
CA GLY A 498 -13.22 -27.70 9.62
C GLY A 498 -12.79 -26.28 9.91
N ALA A 499 -11.76 -25.80 9.22
CA ALA A 499 -11.65 -24.36 8.97
C ALA A 499 -13.01 -23.92 8.39
N PRO A 500 -13.74 -22.99 9.05
CA PRO A 500 -15.05 -22.60 8.59
C PRO A 500 -14.94 -22.14 7.13
N PRO A 501 -15.96 -22.40 6.28
CA PRO A 501 -15.96 -22.00 4.87
C PRO A 501 -15.50 -20.55 4.63
N VAL A 502 -15.73 -19.69 5.63
CA VAL A 502 -15.36 -18.28 5.69
C VAL A 502 -13.85 -18.01 5.67
N GLU A 503 -13.01 -18.83 6.31
CA GLU A 503 -11.56 -18.56 6.39
C GLU A 503 -10.85 -18.95 5.08
N ARG A 504 -11.28 -20.05 4.46
CA ARG A 504 -10.81 -20.46 3.11
C ARG A 504 -11.30 -19.53 2.00
N LEU A 505 -12.54 -19.03 2.09
CA LEU A 505 -13.03 -17.96 1.21
C LEU A 505 -12.23 -16.66 1.40
N ARG A 506 -11.79 -16.37 2.63
CA ARG A 506 -10.95 -15.20 2.94
C ARG A 506 -9.52 -15.30 2.38
N GLU A 507 -8.91 -16.47 2.34
CA GLU A 507 -7.58 -16.66 1.74
C GLU A 507 -7.61 -16.55 0.21
N ALA A 508 -8.59 -17.19 -0.45
CA ALA A 508 -8.80 -17.01 -1.89
C ALA A 508 -9.22 -15.56 -2.24
N ALA A 509 -9.98 -14.90 -1.37
CA ALA A 509 -10.29 -13.47 -1.49
C ALA A 509 -9.10 -12.56 -1.16
N ALA A 510 -8.14 -12.99 -0.33
CA ALA A 510 -6.95 -12.21 0.02
C ALA A 510 -5.99 -12.03 -1.16
N CYS A 511 -6.07 -12.91 -2.16
CA CYS A 511 -5.39 -12.75 -3.45
C CYS A 511 -6.06 -11.74 -4.37
N ASN A 512 -7.36 -11.51 -4.15
CA ASN A 512 -8.14 -10.53 -4.87
C ASN A 512 -7.99 -9.18 -4.19
N CYS A 513 -8.05 -8.15 -5.01
CA CYS A 513 -7.99 -6.80 -4.52
C CYS A 513 -9.37 -6.39 -4.05
N ILE A 514 -9.43 -5.72 -2.89
CA ILE A 514 -10.66 -5.42 -2.15
C ILE A 514 -11.49 -4.39 -2.91
#